data_AF-I4D2L4-F1
#
_entry.id   AF-I4D2L4-F1
#
_cell.length_a   1.000
_cell.length_b   1.000
_cell.length_c   1.000
_cell.angle_alpha   90.00
_cell.angle_beta   90.00
_cell.angle_gamma   90.00
#
_symmetry.space_group_name_H-M   'P 1'
#
loop_
_entity.id
_entity.type
_entity.pdbx_description
1 polymer ?
#
loop_
_entity_poly.entity_id
_entity_poly.type
_entity_poly.pdbx_seq_one_letter_code
_entity_poly.pdbx_strand_id
1 'polypeptide(L)'
;MKMKHSVVRLLMIIFFGGAIALLIWDVIHRKSDTASIISHIIASLFVLFGAIGAFTTNTDKKSKNNYKNIKLDERDDLIKLNSGNTVSNILFWIFVSLEAISITLYTLFGTNEFLILVVIFGLLIPIKLILSIMCSIYYEKRI
;
A
#
# COMPACT_ATOMS: atom_id res chain seq x y z
N MET A 1 27.91 -2.94 1.33
CA MET A 1 27.53 -4.37 1.50
C MET A 1 26.25 -4.62 0.69
N LYS A 2 26.32 -5.28 -0.48
CA LYS A 2 25.15 -5.48 -1.36
C LYS A 2 24.30 -6.63 -0.81
N MET A 3 23.29 -6.32 0.00
CA MET A 3 22.31 -7.33 0.42
C MET A 3 21.60 -7.84 -0.85
N LYS A 4 21.68 -9.16 -1.12
CA LYS A 4 21.04 -9.76 -2.31
C LYS A 4 19.55 -9.45 -2.27
N HIS A 5 19.01 -8.85 -3.33
CA HIS A 5 17.61 -8.43 -3.43
C HIS A 5 16.58 -9.53 -3.05
N SER A 6 16.93 -10.81 -3.17
CA SER A 6 16.10 -11.92 -2.69
C SER A 6 15.87 -11.93 -1.18
N VAL A 7 16.85 -11.48 -0.38
CA VAL A 7 16.76 -11.41 1.09
C VAL A 7 15.78 -10.32 1.52
N VAL A 8 15.78 -9.17 0.83
CA VAL A 8 14.81 -8.08 1.08
C VAL A 8 13.38 -8.55 0.79
N ARG A 9 13.16 -9.28 -0.31
CA ARG A 9 11.84 -9.82 -0.65
C ARG A 9 11.36 -10.84 0.37
N LEU A 10 12.24 -11.75 0.80
CA LEU A 10 11.91 -12.73 1.82
C LEU A 10 11.52 -12.05 3.13
N LEU A 11 12.30 -11.05 3.56
CA LEU A 11 11.98 -10.27 4.75
C LEU A 11 10.65 -9.54 4.62
N MET A 12 10.35 -8.91 3.48
CA MET A 12 9.07 -8.23 3.28
C MET A 12 7.87 -9.20 3.32
N ILE A 13 7.99 -10.40 2.74
CA ILE A 13 6.93 -11.42 2.80
C ILE A 13 6.72 -11.89 4.24
N ILE A 14 7.81 -12.12 4.99
CA ILE A 14 7.74 -12.51 6.40
C ILE A 14 7.10 -11.41 7.25
N PHE A 15 7.50 -10.14 7.05
CA PHE A 15 6.92 -9.00 7.77
C PHE A 15 5.44 -8.80 7.43
N PHE A 16 5.06 -8.95 6.15
CA PHE A 16 3.67 -8.81 5.72
C PHE A 16 2.79 -9.93 6.27
N GLY A 17 3.26 -11.18 6.18
CA GLY A 17 2.57 -12.33 6.77
C GLY A 17 2.44 -12.22 8.29
N GLY A 18 3.48 -11.74 8.97
CA GLY A 18 3.45 -11.47 10.41
C GLY A 18 2.45 -10.37 10.79
N ALA A 19 2.36 -9.30 10.01
CA ALA A 19 1.41 -8.21 10.25
C ALA A 19 -0.05 -8.65 10.05
N ILE A 20 -0.32 -9.48 9.03
CA ILE A 20 -1.65 -10.10 8.83
C ILE A 20 -1.97 -11.05 9.99
N ALA A 21 -1.01 -11.88 10.41
CA ALA A 21 -1.21 -12.82 11.52
C ALA A 21 -1.52 -12.10 12.84
N LEU A 22 -0.87 -10.96 13.11
CA LEU A 22 -1.15 -10.12 14.27
C LEU A 22 -2.55 -9.49 14.20
N LEU A 23 -2.97 -8.99 13.04
CA LEU A 23 -4.32 -8.46 12.86
C LEU A 23 -5.39 -9.55 13.05
N ILE A 24 -5.16 -10.75 12.51
CA ILE A 24 -6.07 -11.90 12.72
C ILE A 24 -6.10 -12.29 14.20
N TRP A 25 -4.94 -12.28 14.87
CA TRP A 25 -4.85 -12.59 16.30
C TRP A 25 -5.64 -11.60 17.14
N ASP A 26 -5.54 -10.30 16.86
CA ASP A 26 -6.30 -9.24 17.55
C ASP A 26 -7.81 -9.35 17.30
N VAL A 27 -8.23 -9.72 16.09
CA VAL A 27 -9.65 -9.94 15.77
C VAL A 27 -10.20 -11.17 16.50
N ILE A 28 -9.42 -12.24 16.62
CA ILE A 28 -9.83 -13.47 17.32
C ILE A 28 -9.82 -13.26 18.83
N HIS A 29 -8.80 -12.62 19.37
CA HIS A 29 -8.68 -12.28 20.78
C HIS A 29 -9.19 -10.87 21.00
N ARG A 30 -10.53 -10.71 21.11
CA ARG A 30 -11.31 -9.50 21.49
C ARG A 30 -10.85 -8.73 22.74
N LYS A 31 -9.67 -9.02 23.27
CA LYS A 31 -9.05 -8.42 24.45
C LYS A 31 -8.10 -7.27 24.10
N SER A 32 -7.82 -7.02 22.81
CA SER A 32 -6.87 -5.98 22.43
C SER A 32 -7.53 -4.59 22.47
N ASP A 33 -6.89 -3.66 23.15
CA ASP A 33 -7.32 -2.26 23.25
C ASP A 33 -7.41 -1.62 21.86
N THR A 34 -8.36 -0.72 21.63
CA THR A 34 -8.60 -0.10 20.30
C THR A 34 -7.35 0.56 19.72
N ALA A 35 -6.49 1.11 20.59
CA ALA A 35 -5.21 1.70 20.22
C ALA A 35 -4.21 0.67 19.66
N SER A 36 -4.22 -0.57 20.18
CA SER A 36 -3.38 -1.67 19.70
C SER A 36 -3.75 -2.04 18.27
N ILE A 37 -5.05 -2.20 18.01
CA ILE A 37 -5.60 -2.51 16.68
C ILE A 37 -5.17 -1.46 15.66
N ILE A 38 -5.35 -0.18 15.98
CA ILE A 38 -4.95 0.95 15.12
C ILE A 38 -3.45 0.90 14.82
N SER A 39 -2.60 0.65 15.84
CA SER A 39 -1.16 0.59 15.65
C SER A 39 -0.73 -0.54 14.70
N HIS A 40 -1.35 -1.72 14.81
CA HIS A 40 -1.08 -2.84 13.93
C HIS A 40 -1.56 -2.59 12.50
N ILE A 41 -2.71 -1.92 12.32
CA ILE A 41 -3.18 -1.49 10.99
C ILE A 41 -2.16 -0.53 10.35
N ILE A 42 -1.69 0.47 11.07
CA ILE A 42 -0.69 1.42 10.54
C ILE A 42 0.61 0.71 10.17
N ALA A 43 1.10 -0.19 11.04
CA ALA A 43 2.32 -0.97 10.77
C ALA A 43 2.16 -1.87 9.54
N SER A 44 1.04 -2.59 9.42
CA SER A 44 0.74 -3.45 8.27
C SER A 44 0.66 -2.67 6.96
N LEU A 45 0.06 -1.47 6.98
CA LEU A 45 0.03 -0.57 5.85
C LEU A 45 1.45 -0.17 5.43
N PHE A 46 2.29 0.30 6.35
CA PHE A 46 3.68 0.67 6.04
C PHE A 46 4.47 -0.47 5.38
N VAL A 47 4.32 -1.69 5.89
CA VAL A 47 4.96 -2.89 5.31
C VAL A 47 4.41 -3.17 3.91
N LEU A 48 3.09 -3.08 3.71
CA LEU A 48 2.44 -3.27 2.42
C LEU A 48 2.93 -2.23 1.38
N PHE A 49 3.03 -0.94 1.76
CA PHE A 49 3.57 0.13 0.93
C PHE A 49 5.00 -0.19 0.46
N GLY A 50 5.86 -0.59 1.40
CA GLY A 50 7.24 -0.97 1.09
C GLY A 50 7.31 -2.18 0.15
N ALA A 51 6.49 -3.21 0.39
CA ALA A 51 6.46 -4.43 -0.40
C ALA A 51 5.99 -4.20 -1.85
N ILE A 52 4.88 -3.49 -2.04
CA ILE A 52 4.35 -3.20 -3.37
C ILE A 52 5.33 -2.29 -4.13
N GLY A 53 5.88 -1.26 -3.48
CA GLY A 53 6.89 -0.38 -4.07
C GLY A 53 8.15 -1.11 -4.53
N ALA A 54 8.66 -2.03 -3.71
CA ALA A 54 9.83 -2.85 -4.06
C ALA A 54 9.53 -3.86 -5.18
N PHE A 55 8.29 -4.34 -5.30
CA PHE A 55 7.91 -5.29 -6.34
C PHE A 55 7.75 -4.60 -7.70
N THR A 56 7.02 -3.48 -7.77
CA THR A 56 6.77 -2.75 -9.03
C THR A 56 8.04 -2.19 -9.64
N THR A 57 8.92 -1.56 -8.85
CA THR A 57 10.21 -1.01 -9.32
C THR A 57 11.14 -2.08 -9.90
N ASN A 58 11.02 -3.33 -9.42
CA ASN A 58 11.93 -4.42 -9.77
C ASN A 58 11.42 -5.28 -10.94
N THR A 59 10.11 -5.24 -11.22
CA THR A 59 9.47 -6.05 -12.27
C THR A 59 9.45 -5.33 -13.62
N ASP A 60 9.79 -4.03 -13.66
CA ASP A 60 9.55 -3.18 -14.82
C ASP A 60 10.63 -3.27 -15.92
N LYS A 61 10.92 -4.50 -16.37
CA LYS A 61 11.72 -4.76 -17.57
C LYS A 61 11.08 -4.15 -18.82
N LYS A 62 9.75 -4.00 -18.84
CA LYS A 62 8.98 -3.41 -19.95
C LYS A 62 9.21 -1.90 -20.05
N SER A 63 9.16 -1.16 -18.92
CA SER A 63 9.50 0.27 -18.93
C SER A 63 10.97 0.52 -19.32
N LYS A 64 11.93 -0.32 -18.90
CA LYS A 64 13.32 -0.19 -19.34
C LYS A 64 13.51 -0.29 -20.87
N ASN A 65 12.69 -1.09 -21.56
CA ASN A 65 12.72 -1.19 -23.01
C ASN A 65 11.98 -0.05 -23.72
N ASN A 66 10.88 0.46 -23.15
CA ASN A 66 10.09 1.55 -23.73
C ASN A 66 10.85 2.88 -23.77
N TYR A 67 11.84 3.08 -22.88
CA TYR A 67 12.58 4.33 -22.75
C TYR A 67 14.05 4.21 -23.18
N LYS A 68 14.37 3.29 -24.09
CA LYS A 68 15.75 2.99 -24.50
C LYS A 68 16.48 4.18 -25.16
N ASN A 69 15.72 5.13 -25.72
CA ASN A 69 16.23 6.30 -26.43
C ASN A 69 16.29 7.59 -25.58
N ILE A 70 15.95 7.52 -24.28
CA ILE A 70 15.97 8.65 -23.36
C ILE A 70 17.28 8.65 -22.56
N LYS A 71 17.79 9.82 -22.18
CA LYS A 71 18.95 9.95 -21.28
C LYS A 71 18.70 9.16 -19.99
N LEU A 72 19.78 8.57 -19.47
CA LEU A 72 19.70 7.58 -18.37
C LEU A 72 19.07 8.15 -17.10
N ASP A 73 19.36 9.41 -16.74
CA ASP A 73 18.80 10.09 -15.56
C ASP A 73 17.30 10.37 -15.73
N GLU A 74 16.89 10.95 -16.85
CA GLU A 74 15.47 11.23 -17.16
C GLU A 74 14.66 9.93 -17.24
N ARG A 75 15.25 8.86 -17.77
CA ARG A 75 14.61 7.54 -17.83
C ARG A 75 14.35 6.97 -16.43
N ASP A 76 15.33 7.05 -15.53
CA ASP A 76 15.18 6.48 -14.19
C ASP A 76 14.11 7.23 -13.39
N ASP A 77 13.97 8.54 -13.59
CA ASP A 77 12.91 9.34 -12.96
C ASP A 77 11.52 9.06 -13.55
N LEU A 78 11.40 8.86 -14.87
CA LEU A 78 10.15 8.42 -15.51
C LEU A 78 9.72 7.01 -15.05
N ILE A 79 10.67 6.09 -14.90
CA ILE A 79 10.42 4.73 -14.37
C ILE A 79 9.95 4.81 -12.90
N LYS A 80 10.58 5.65 -12.08
CA LYS A 80 10.13 5.89 -10.69
C LYS A 80 8.72 6.47 -10.65
N LEU A 81 8.38 7.40 -11.54
CA LEU A 81 7.04 7.98 -11.61
C LEU A 81 6.00 6.92 -12.00
N ASN A 82 6.27 6.14 -13.05
CA ASN A 82 5.34 5.13 -13.55
C ASN A 82 5.13 3.99 -12.53
N SER A 83 6.21 3.53 -11.92
CA SER A 83 6.14 2.54 -10.83
C SER A 83 5.40 3.11 -9.61
N GLY A 84 5.64 4.37 -9.23
CA GLY A 84 4.90 5.07 -8.18
C GLY A 84 3.39 5.15 -8.47
N ASN A 85 3.01 5.47 -9.70
CA ASN A 85 1.61 5.51 -10.13
C ASN A 85 0.96 4.11 -10.07
N THR A 86 1.68 3.09 -10.52
CA THR A 86 1.22 1.69 -10.46
C THR A 86 1.01 1.22 -9.03
N VAL A 87 1.95 1.51 -8.13
CA VAL A 87 1.84 1.21 -6.69
C VAL A 87 0.62 1.90 -6.09
N SER A 88 0.46 3.19 -6.39
CA SER A 88 -0.68 4.00 -5.93
C SER A 88 -2.03 3.43 -6.38
N ASN A 89 -2.12 2.92 -7.62
CA ASN A 89 -3.34 2.28 -8.11
C ASN A 89 -3.61 0.92 -7.46
N ILE A 90 -2.59 0.08 -7.27
CA ILE A 90 -2.77 -1.21 -6.57
C ILE A 90 -3.28 -0.96 -5.15
N LEU A 91 -2.68 0.02 -4.45
CA LEU A 91 -3.08 0.37 -3.08
C LEU A 91 -4.49 0.91 -2.99
N PHE A 92 -4.93 1.72 -3.96
CA PHE A 92 -6.31 2.19 -4.01
C PHE A 92 -7.29 1.00 -4.01
N TRP A 93 -7.06 0.01 -4.87
CA TRP A 93 -7.91 -1.18 -4.93
C TRP A 93 -7.83 -2.05 -3.67
N ILE A 94 -6.66 -2.10 -3.00
CA ILE A 94 -6.53 -2.77 -1.71
C ILE A 94 -7.36 -2.06 -0.64
N PHE A 95 -7.31 -0.72 -0.56
CA PHE A 95 -8.12 0.04 0.41
C PHE A 95 -9.61 -0.14 0.17
N VAL A 96 -10.06 -0.08 -1.08
CA VAL A 96 -11.46 -0.36 -1.45
C VAL A 96 -11.87 -1.77 -1.04
N SER A 97 -11.01 -2.76 -1.27
CA SER A 97 -11.29 -4.16 -0.89
C SER A 97 -11.37 -4.35 0.63
N LEU A 98 -10.44 -3.74 1.38
CA LEU A 98 -10.43 -3.79 2.83
C LEU A 98 -11.61 -3.06 3.45
N GLU A 99 -12.04 -1.92 2.87
CA GLU A 99 -13.26 -1.23 3.28
C GLU A 99 -14.49 -2.13 3.08
N ALA A 100 -14.64 -2.74 1.89
CA ALA A 100 -15.76 -3.65 1.61
C ALA A 100 -15.80 -4.86 2.56
N ILE A 101 -14.64 -5.46 2.86
CA ILE A 101 -14.51 -6.53 3.86
C ILE A 101 -14.92 -6.02 5.25
N SER A 102 -14.45 -4.83 5.64
CA SER A 102 -14.76 -4.24 6.95
C SER A 102 -16.26 -3.93 7.10
N ILE A 103 -16.91 -3.44 6.04
CA ILE A 103 -18.37 -3.24 6.00
C ILE A 103 -19.07 -4.59 6.20
N THR A 104 -18.65 -5.63 5.49
CA THR A 104 -19.25 -6.97 5.58
C THR A 104 -19.07 -7.58 6.97
N LEU A 105 -17.90 -7.40 7.59
CA LEU A 105 -17.66 -7.87 8.95
C LEU A 105 -18.47 -7.07 9.98
N TYR A 106 -18.61 -5.75 9.78
CA TYR A 106 -19.46 -4.93 10.63
C TYR A 106 -20.93 -5.35 10.56
N THR A 107 -21.47 -5.62 9.37
CA THR A 107 -22.87 -6.05 9.23
C THR A 107 -23.12 -7.44 9.83
N LEU A 108 -22.12 -8.34 9.82
CA LEU A 108 -22.24 -9.68 10.40
C LEU A 108 -22.06 -9.72 11.91
N PHE A 109 -21.09 -8.99 12.45
CA PHE A 109 -20.67 -9.11 13.86
C PHE A 109 -21.08 -7.92 14.74
N GLY A 110 -21.41 -6.77 14.14
CA GLY A 110 -21.87 -5.58 14.86
C GLY A 110 -20.86 -4.98 15.84
N THR A 111 -19.57 -5.29 15.72
CA THR A 111 -18.56 -4.75 16.65
C THR A 111 -18.05 -3.38 16.19
N ASN A 112 -17.82 -2.49 17.16
CA ASN A 112 -17.33 -1.13 16.89
C ASN A 112 -15.92 -1.11 16.26
N GLU A 113 -15.14 -2.18 16.43
CA GLU A 113 -13.80 -2.30 15.83
C GLU A 113 -13.89 -2.31 14.30
N PHE A 114 -14.86 -3.03 13.73
CA PHE A 114 -15.08 -3.06 12.29
C PHE A 114 -15.60 -1.73 11.76
N LEU A 115 -16.43 -1.02 12.55
CA LEU A 115 -16.87 0.34 12.20
C LEU A 115 -15.69 1.30 12.09
N ILE A 116 -14.72 1.22 13.01
CA ILE A 116 -13.50 2.02 12.97
C ILE A 116 -12.69 1.72 11.71
N LEU A 117 -12.57 0.44 11.33
CA LEU A 117 -11.89 0.04 10.10
C LEU A 117 -12.57 0.62 8.84
N VAL A 118 -13.90 0.61 8.79
CA VAL A 118 -14.66 1.25 7.71
C VAL A 118 -14.33 2.73 7.62
N VAL A 119 -14.35 3.46 8.73
CA VAL A 119 -14.03 4.90 8.76
C VAL A 119 -12.59 5.16 8.31
N ILE A 120 -11.62 4.35 8.77
CA ILE A 120 -10.21 4.51 8.40
C ILE A 120 -10.01 4.31 6.90
N PHE A 121 -10.46 3.18 6.34
CA PHE A 121 -10.26 2.90 4.91
C PHE A 121 -11.09 3.84 4.04
N GLY A 122 -12.31 4.17 4.46
CA GLY A 122 -13.18 5.15 3.79
C GLY A 122 -12.61 6.57 3.77
N LEU A 123 -11.76 6.96 4.73
CA LEU A 123 -11.01 8.22 4.70
C LEU A 123 -9.75 8.14 3.83
N LEU A 124 -9.06 6.99 3.80
CA LEU A 124 -7.84 6.83 3.01
C LEU A 124 -8.08 6.91 1.49
N ILE A 125 -9.24 6.44 1.02
CA ILE A 125 -9.66 6.48 -0.39
C ILE A 125 -9.75 7.92 -0.93
N PRO A 126 -10.54 8.84 -0.34
CA PRO A 126 -10.64 10.21 -0.80
C PRO A 126 -9.32 10.97 -0.62
N ILE A 127 -8.55 10.72 0.46
CA ILE A 127 -7.21 11.32 0.63
C ILE A 127 -6.30 10.95 -0.55
N LYS A 128 -6.27 9.66 -0.95
CA LYS A 128 -5.50 9.23 -2.13
C LYS A 128 -5.97 9.93 -3.39
N LEU A 129 -7.28 10.05 -3.59
CA LEU A 129 -7.88 10.72 -4.74
C LEU A 129 -7.43 12.19 -4.82
N ILE A 130 -7.49 12.92 -3.71
CA ILE A 130 -7.01 14.31 -3.62
C ILE A 130 -5.52 14.39 -3.93
N LEU A 131 -4.69 13.55 -3.31
CA LEU A 131 -3.24 13.51 -3.57
C LEU A 131 -2.93 13.21 -5.04
N SER A 132 -3.69 12.30 -5.66
CA SER A 132 -3.53 11.96 -7.08
C SER A 132 -3.86 13.16 -7.98
N ILE A 133 -4.92 13.90 -7.67
CA ILE A 133 -5.30 15.13 -8.41
C ILE A 133 -4.23 16.21 -8.21
N MET A 134 -3.77 16.44 -6.97
CA MET A 134 -2.72 17.41 -6.67
C MET A 134 -1.41 17.09 -7.40
N CYS A 135 -1.00 15.82 -7.40
CA CYS A 135 0.17 15.38 -8.17
C CYS A 135 -0.04 15.61 -9.66
N SER A 136 -1.19 15.27 -10.22
CA SER A 136 -1.49 15.51 -11.65
C SER A 136 -1.33 16.99 -11.99
N ILE A 137 -1.96 17.88 -11.22
CA ILE A 137 -1.89 19.35 -11.43
C ILE A 137 -0.44 19.86 -11.30
N TYR A 138 0.31 19.34 -10.32
CA TYR A 138 1.70 19.76 -10.09
C TYR A 138 2.62 19.38 -11.25
N TYR A 139 2.50 18.16 -11.77
CA TYR A 139 3.32 17.69 -12.88
C TYR A 139 2.90 18.30 -14.20
N GLU A 140 1.60 18.52 -14.43
CA GLU A 140 1.08 19.19 -15.63
C GLU A 140 1.53 20.66 -15.72
N LYS A 141 1.79 21.32 -14.58
CA LYS A 141 2.36 22.67 -14.55
C LYS A 141 3.89 22.75 -14.76
N ARG A 142 4.60 21.61 -14.76
CA ARG A 142 6.06 21.55 -14.90
C ARG A 142 6.54 21.00 -16.25
N ILE A 143 5.65 20.43 -17.05
CA ILE A 143 5.89 20.00 -18.45
C ILE A 143 5.46 21.13 -19.37
#